data_AF-A0A943D0D9-F1
#
_entry.id   AF-A0A943D0D9-F1
#
_cell.length_a   1.000
_cell.length_b   1.000
_cell.length_c   1.000
_cell.angle_alpha   90.00
_cell.angle_beta   90.00
_cell.angle_gamma   90.00
#
_symmetry.space_group_name_H-M   'P 1'
#
loop_
_entity.id
_entity.type
_entity.pdbx_description
1 polymer ?
#
loop_
_entity_poly.entity_id
_entity_poly.type
_entity_poly.pdbx_seq_one_letter_code
_entity_poly.pdbx_strand_id
1 'polypeptide(L)'
;MKIGNLEVYGVIYKIINLTNRKVYIGQTTRENGFNGRYGFKGQGIERVYNYYEYKRNNQQTYNYHLLNSIKKYGFESFDVIEVLDIAFSQIELDIKEYIYIKRYNSTNRNFGYNSKEGGSNGKHSENSKCKIGNLVVCVNDGKIFKSKTEASLYYNVPVHYINKASQKNFYSNYNNYEYLRFKELKRNLKENEKICACCGIYFKLSYFKKSKRKDAPKIYNKSRKFCDKCKDEKHRKSKDKNKNNDYGMNIFYKYNN
;
A
#
# COMPACT_ATOMS: atom_id res chain seq x y z
N MET A 1 -28.76 8.74 -6.67
CA MET A 1 -29.59 7.66 -6.06
C MET A 1 -30.56 8.29 -5.08
N LYS A 2 -31.68 7.63 -4.76
CA LYS A 2 -32.64 8.12 -3.76
C LYS A 2 -32.57 7.30 -2.48
N ILE A 3 -32.46 7.97 -1.34
CA ILE A 3 -32.56 7.37 -0.01
C ILE A 3 -33.71 8.07 0.72
N GLY A 4 -34.84 7.38 0.83
CA GLY A 4 -36.10 8.03 1.19
C GLY A 4 -36.42 9.15 0.19
N ASN A 5 -36.61 10.36 0.70
CA ASN A 5 -36.92 11.55 -0.12
C ASN A 5 -35.67 12.35 -0.54
N LEU A 6 -34.47 11.90 -0.18
CA LEU A 6 -33.23 12.63 -0.47
C LEU A 6 -32.57 12.10 -1.74
N GLU A 7 -32.20 13.01 -2.64
CA GLU A 7 -31.26 12.71 -3.72
C GLU A 7 -29.83 12.83 -3.19
N VAL A 8 -29.10 11.71 -3.26
CA VAL A 8 -27.70 11.64 -2.85
C VAL A 8 -26.84 11.15 -4.00
N TYR A 9 -25.59 11.59 -4.01
CA TYR A 9 -24.60 11.21 -5.00
C TYR A 9 -24.13 9.75 -4.82
N GLY A 10 -23.87 9.35 -3.59
CA GLY A 10 -23.43 8.00 -3.27
C GLY A 10 -23.45 7.70 -1.78
N VAL A 11 -23.09 6.48 -1.43
CA VAL A 11 -23.04 5.99 -0.04
C VAL A 11 -21.69 5.37 0.30
N ILE A 12 -21.32 5.49 1.57
CA ILE A 12 -20.28 4.69 2.21
C ILE A 12 -20.94 3.51 2.89
N TYR A 13 -20.35 2.32 2.77
CA TYR A 13 -20.78 1.11 3.43
C TYR A 13 -19.63 0.47 4.22
N LYS A 14 -19.98 -0.38 5.19
CA LYS A 14 -19.03 -1.06 6.06
C LYS A 14 -19.33 -2.55 6.16
N ILE A 15 -18.31 -3.38 6.06
CA ILE A 15 -18.37 -4.82 6.32
C ILE A 15 -17.44 -5.12 7.49
N ILE A 16 -17.93 -5.79 8.53
CA ILE A 16 -17.14 -6.15 9.72
C ILE A 16 -17.11 -7.66 9.83
N ASN A 17 -15.93 -8.25 9.99
CA ASN A 17 -15.81 -9.64 10.46
C ASN A 17 -15.93 -9.65 11.99
N LEU A 18 -16.97 -10.30 12.52
CA LEU A 18 -17.27 -10.34 13.95
C LEU A 18 -16.25 -11.18 14.74
N THR A 19 -15.64 -12.20 14.12
CA THR A 19 -14.64 -13.07 14.76
C THR A 19 -13.32 -12.36 15.07
N ASN A 20 -12.82 -11.55 14.13
CA ASN A 20 -11.49 -10.93 14.22
C ASN A 20 -11.51 -9.40 14.20
N ARG A 21 -12.72 -8.81 14.16
CA ARG A 21 -12.99 -7.36 14.17
C ARG A 21 -12.40 -6.58 13.01
N LYS A 22 -11.96 -7.24 11.93
CA LYS A 22 -11.44 -6.57 10.73
C LYS A 22 -12.56 -5.91 9.94
N VAL A 23 -12.26 -4.74 9.40
CA VAL A 23 -13.22 -3.89 8.69
C VAL A 23 -12.86 -3.74 7.21
N TYR A 24 -13.87 -3.71 6.36
CA TYR A 24 -13.80 -3.18 4.99
C TYR A 24 -14.73 -1.97 4.88
N ILE A 25 -14.20 -0.88 4.32
CA ILE A 25 -14.97 0.31 3.97
C ILE A 25 -14.99 0.41 2.45
N GLY A 26 -16.14 0.71 1.87
CA GLY A 26 -16.25 0.98 0.45
C GLY A 26 -17.26 2.07 0.16
N GLN A 27 -17.17 2.64 -1.04
CA GLN A 27 -18.15 3.58 -1.57
C GLN A 27 -18.89 3.05 -2.79
N THR A 28 -20.08 3.59 -3.06
CA THR A 28 -20.78 3.35 -4.33
C THR A 28 -21.71 4.50 -4.73
N THR A 29 -21.81 4.72 -6.04
CA THR A 29 -22.75 5.64 -6.70
C THR A 29 -23.84 4.91 -7.48
N ARG A 30 -23.90 3.56 -7.39
CA ARG A 30 -24.89 2.73 -8.09
C ARG A 30 -26.28 3.04 -7.56
N GLU A 31 -27.27 3.22 -8.42
CA GLU A 31 -28.62 3.64 -8.03
C GLU A 31 -29.23 2.86 -6.86
N ASN A 32 -29.06 1.52 -6.84
CA ASN A 32 -29.54 0.64 -5.76
C ASN A 32 -28.54 0.49 -4.59
N GLY A 33 -27.70 1.51 -4.34
CA GLY A 33 -26.73 1.54 -3.23
C GLY A 33 -25.81 0.32 -3.18
N PHE A 34 -25.63 -0.22 -1.97
CA PHE A 34 -24.83 -1.42 -1.72
C PHE A 34 -25.26 -2.63 -2.58
N ASN A 35 -26.56 -2.84 -2.74
CA ASN A 35 -27.10 -3.92 -3.56
C ASN A 35 -26.80 -3.70 -5.05
N GLY A 36 -26.83 -2.46 -5.52
CA GLY A 36 -26.37 -2.11 -6.88
C GLY A 36 -24.87 -2.32 -7.08
N ARG A 37 -24.05 -2.09 -6.04
CA ARG A 37 -22.60 -2.35 -6.08
C ARG A 37 -22.30 -3.84 -6.20
N TYR A 38 -23.03 -4.67 -5.47
CA TYR A 38 -22.91 -6.12 -5.44
C TYR A 38 -24.14 -6.77 -6.09
N GLY A 39 -24.32 -6.55 -7.39
CA GLY A 39 -25.51 -6.94 -8.17
C GLY A 39 -25.75 -8.45 -8.37
N PHE A 40 -25.69 -9.26 -7.32
CA PHE A 40 -25.93 -10.72 -7.33
C PHE A 40 -27.03 -11.10 -6.34
N LYS A 41 -27.53 -12.34 -6.40
CA LYS A 41 -28.50 -12.84 -5.41
C LYS A 41 -27.86 -12.95 -4.01
N GLY A 42 -28.69 -12.91 -2.97
CA GLY A 42 -28.29 -12.99 -1.56
C GLY A 42 -28.50 -11.67 -0.80
N GLN A 43 -28.26 -11.71 0.51
CA GLN A 43 -28.36 -10.57 1.42
C GLN A 43 -27.01 -10.26 2.08
N GLY A 44 -26.73 -8.98 2.34
CA GLY A 44 -25.51 -8.53 3.03
C GLY A 44 -24.22 -9.17 2.47
N ILE A 45 -23.54 -9.96 3.30
CA ILE A 45 -22.24 -10.58 2.96
C ILE A 45 -22.34 -11.65 1.88
N GLU A 46 -23.48 -12.35 1.77
CA GLU A 46 -23.69 -13.39 0.75
C GLU A 46 -23.65 -12.77 -0.66
N ARG A 47 -24.22 -11.57 -0.82
CA ARG A 47 -24.17 -10.81 -2.07
C ARG A 47 -22.74 -10.47 -2.47
N VAL A 48 -21.92 -10.06 -1.51
CA VAL A 48 -20.49 -9.75 -1.70
C VAL A 48 -19.73 -10.99 -2.12
N TYR A 49 -20.01 -12.13 -1.47
CA TYR A 49 -19.43 -13.43 -1.79
C TYR A 49 -19.74 -13.83 -3.23
N ASN A 50 -21.02 -13.86 -3.61
CA ASN A 50 -21.45 -14.25 -4.96
C ASN A 50 -20.85 -13.34 -6.04
N TYR A 51 -20.81 -12.03 -5.79
CA TYR A 51 -20.17 -11.07 -6.68
C TYR A 51 -18.67 -11.32 -6.85
N TYR A 52 -17.94 -11.62 -5.78
CA TYR A 52 -16.51 -11.91 -5.85
C TYR A 52 -16.18 -13.29 -6.42
N GLU A 53 -17.01 -14.31 -6.18
CA GLU A 53 -16.90 -15.62 -6.84
C GLU A 53 -17.06 -15.48 -8.35
N TYR A 54 -18.09 -14.75 -8.80
CA TYR A 54 -18.27 -14.45 -10.22
C TYR A 54 -17.04 -13.77 -10.82
N LYS A 55 -16.52 -12.73 -10.15
CA LYS A 55 -15.31 -12.04 -10.61
C LYS A 55 -14.10 -12.95 -10.67
N ARG A 56 -13.92 -13.83 -9.68
CA ARG A 56 -12.82 -14.81 -9.68
C ARG A 56 -12.91 -15.73 -10.88
N ASN A 57 -14.09 -16.28 -11.15
CA ASN A 57 -14.29 -17.22 -12.25
C ASN A 57 -14.08 -16.56 -13.62
N ASN A 58 -14.35 -15.26 -13.72
CA ASN A 58 -14.09 -14.45 -14.92
C ASN A 58 -12.71 -13.78 -14.94
N GLN A 59 -11.79 -14.18 -14.04
CA GLN A 59 -10.41 -13.64 -13.95
C GLN A 59 -10.34 -12.11 -13.79
N GLN A 60 -11.39 -11.51 -13.20
CA GLN A 60 -11.46 -10.07 -12.95
C GLN A 60 -10.82 -9.71 -11.60
N THR A 61 -10.56 -8.41 -11.38
CA THR A 61 -10.02 -7.94 -10.09
C THR A 61 -11.11 -7.88 -9.00
N TYR A 62 -10.80 -8.45 -7.84
CA TYR A 62 -11.65 -8.44 -6.64
C TYR A 62 -10.79 -8.40 -5.36
N ASN A 63 -11.44 -8.22 -4.21
CA ASN A 63 -10.75 -8.27 -2.91
C ASN A 63 -10.61 -9.72 -2.43
N TYR A 64 -9.50 -10.37 -2.81
CA TYR A 64 -9.26 -11.77 -2.45
C TYR A 64 -9.10 -12.00 -0.95
N HIS A 65 -8.64 -11.00 -0.18
CA HIS A 65 -8.53 -11.12 1.27
C HIS A 65 -9.90 -11.18 1.94
N LEU A 66 -10.83 -10.32 1.52
CA LEU A 66 -12.19 -10.34 2.02
C LEU A 66 -12.89 -11.65 1.61
N LEU A 67 -12.79 -12.05 0.33
CA LEU A 67 -13.37 -13.32 -0.14
C LEU A 67 -12.87 -14.53 0.65
N ASN A 68 -11.56 -14.66 0.84
CA ASN A 68 -10.99 -15.78 1.60
C ASN A 68 -11.40 -15.74 3.08
N SER A 69 -11.59 -14.54 3.64
CA SER A 69 -12.09 -14.42 5.01
C SER A 69 -13.55 -14.87 5.11
N ILE A 70 -14.39 -14.53 4.13
CA ILE A 70 -15.78 -15.00 4.07
C ILE A 70 -15.83 -16.53 4.01
N LYS A 71 -15.02 -17.15 3.15
CA LYS A 71 -14.90 -18.62 3.06
C LYS A 71 -14.44 -19.28 4.35
N LYS A 72 -13.50 -18.63 5.06
CA LYS A 72 -12.92 -19.18 6.29
C LYS A 72 -13.88 -19.14 7.47
N TYR A 73 -14.63 -18.06 7.63
CA TYR A 73 -15.42 -17.80 8.84
C TYR A 73 -16.94 -17.99 8.63
N GLY A 74 -17.40 -18.16 7.39
CA GLY A 74 -18.82 -18.28 7.07
C GLY A 74 -19.55 -16.94 7.08
N PHE A 75 -20.80 -16.93 6.60
CA PHE A 75 -21.59 -15.71 6.43
C PHE A 75 -22.01 -15.09 7.77
N GLU A 76 -22.41 -15.90 8.76
CA GLU A 76 -22.81 -15.47 10.10
C GLU A 76 -21.70 -14.70 10.86
N SER A 77 -20.44 -14.86 10.45
CA SER A 77 -19.31 -14.15 11.04
C SER A 77 -19.14 -12.72 10.50
N PHE A 78 -20.07 -12.21 9.69
CA PHE A 78 -19.96 -10.89 9.10
C PHE A 78 -21.23 -10.07 9.28
N ASP A 79 -21.03 -8.82 9.66
CA ASP A 79 -22.08 -7.80 9.70
C ASP A 79 -21.84 -6.77 8.58
N VAL A 80 -22.92 -6.33 7.95
CA VAL A 80 -22.91 -5.40 6.82
C VAL A 80 -23.80 -4.21 7.11
N ILE A 81 -23.17 -3.04 7.22
CA ILE A 81 -23.85 -1.76 7.26
C ILE A 81 -23.89 -1.20 5.84
N GLU A 82 -25.03 -1.39 5.17
CA GLU A 82 -25.21 -1.01 3.76
C GLU A 82 -25.15 0.51 3.52
N VAL A 83 -25.56 1.29 4.52
CA VAL A 83 -25.46 2.75 4.52
C VAL A 83 -24.84 3.19 5.86
N LEU A 84 -23.52 3.41 5.84
CA LEU A 84 -22.78 3.99 6.96
C LEU A 84 -22.86 5.52 6.94
N ASP A 85 -22.77 6.09 5.74
CA ASP A 85 -22.80 7.54 5.50
C ASP A 85 -23.27 7.80 4.06
N ILE A 86 -23.76 9.01 3.79
CA ILE A 86 -24.24 9.45 2.48
C ILE A 86 -23.39 10.62 2.00
N ALA A 87 -23.27 10.84 0.69
CA ALA A 87 -22.58 12.00 0.14
C ALA A 87 -23.40 12.65 -0.97
N PHE A 88 -23.30 13.96 -1.11
CA PHE A 88 -23.99 14.77 -2.12
C PHE A 88 -23.08 15.16 -3.29
N SER A 89 -21.79 14.84 -3.22
CA SER A 89 -20.84 15.01 -4.34
C SER A 89 -19.76 13.93 -4.35
N GLN A 90 -19.05 13.79 -5.48
CA GLN A 90 -17.91 12.86 -5.60
C GLN A 90 -16.77 13.22 -4.64
N ILE A 91 -16.51 14.51 -4.43
CA ILE A 91 -15.46 15.01 -3.54
C ILE A 91 -15.78 14.60 -2.10
N GLU A 92 -17.02 14.85 -1.66
CA GLU A 92 -17.48 14.47 -0.33
C GLU A 92 -17.42 12.94 -0.14
N LEU A 93 -17.83 12.17 -1.15
CA LEU A 93 -17.79 10.70 -1.11
C LEU A 93 -16.36 10.20 -0.91
N ASP A 94 -15.40 10.71 -1.71
CA ASP A 94 -13.99 10.32 -1.62
C ASP A 94 -13.37 10.74 -0.26
N ILE A 95 -13.71 11.93 0.26
CA ILE A 95 -13.27 12.41 1.58
C ILE A 95 -13.81 11.50 2.69
N LYS A 96 -15.10 11.17 2.65
CA LYS A 96 -15.74 10.30 3.65
C LYS A 96 -15.14 8.89 3.62
N GLU A 97 -14.94 8.30 2.43
CA GLU A 97 -14.29 6.99 2.31
C GLU A 97 -12.89 7.00 2.93
N TYR A 98 -12.09 8.03 2.64
CA TYR A 98 -10.77 8.23 3.23
C TYR A 98 -10.82 8.32 4.77
N ILE A 99 -11.70 9.17 5.31
CA ILE A 99 -11.85 9.37 6.75
C ILE A 99 -12.20 8.06 7.45
N TYR A 100 -13.17 7.31 6.92
CA TYR A 100 -13.57 6.03 7.52
C TYR A 100 -12.47 4.97 7.41
N ILE A 101 -11.79 4.86 6.26
CA ILE A 101 -10.65 3.94 6.12
C ILE A 101 -9.56 4.24 7.15
N LYS A 102 -9.25 5.53 7.37
CA LYS A 102 -8.28 5.95 8.39
C LYS A 102 -8.78 5.68 9.81
N ARG A 103 -10.03 6.04 10.11
CA ARG A 103 -10.65 5.81 11.43
C ARG A 103 -10.62 4.34 11.85
N TYR A 104 -10.88 3.42 10.92
CA TYR A 104 -10.86 1.99 11.19
C TYR A 104 -9.50 1.32 10.94
N ASN A 105 -8.48 2.09 10.52
CA ASN A 105 -7.17 1.58 10.11
C ASN A 105 -7.27 0.40 9.12
N SER A 106 -8.26 0.43 8.23
CA SER A 106 -8.69 -0.76 7.50
C SER A 106 -7.73 -1.18 6.38
N THR A 107 -6.69 -0.38 6.11
CA THR A 107 -5.58 -0.73 5.22
C THR A 107 -4.49 -1.58 5.88
N ASN A 108 -4.46 -1.59 7.21
CA ASN A 108 -3.58 -2.47 7.96
C ASN A 108 -4.19 -3.87 8.02
N ARG A 109 -3.43 -4.88 7.60
CA ARG A 109 -3.88 -6.28 7.52
C ARG A 109 -4.29 -6.90 8.85
N ASN A 110 -3.89 -6.28 9.97
CA ASN A 110 -4.33 -6.66 11.30
C ASN A 110 -5.72 -6.13 11.64
N PHE A 111 -6.16 -5.04 11.01
CA PHE A 111 -7.38 -4.31 11.35
C PHE A 111 -8.40 -4.22 10.20
N GLY A 112 -8.04 -4.55 8.96
CA GLY A 112 -9.01 -4.51 7.87
C GLY A 112 -8.61 -5.20 6.57
N TYR A 113 -9.48 -5.00 5.58
CA TYR A 113 -9.42 -5.63 4.27
C TYR A 113 -9.20 -4.63 3.12
N ASN A 114 -9.12 -3.32 3.37
CA ASN A 114 -8.87 -2.33 2.32
C ASN A 114 -7.43 -2.45 1.78
N SER A 115 -7.28 -2.44 0.46
CA SER A 115 -5.94 -2.50 -0.17
C SER A 115 -5.34 -1.11 -0.43
N LYS A 116 -6.16 -0.05 -0.41
CA LYS A 116 -5.82 1.34 -0.72
C LYS A 116 -6.48 2.29 0.30
N GLU A 117 -5.97 3.50 0.41
CA GLU A 117 -6.43 4.51 1.37
C GLU A 117 -7.75 5.24 1.00
N GLY A 118 -8.55 4.73 0.06
CA GLY A 118 -9.83 5.33 -0.37
C GLY A 118 -9.71 6.37 -1.48
N GLY A 119 -10.82 6.63 -2.18
CA GLY A 119 -10.97 7.55 -3.31
C GLY A 119 -10.72 6.92 -4.68
N SER A 120 -11.27 7.57 -5.72
CA SER A 120 -11.09 7.23 -7.16
C SER A 120 -9.63 6.99 -7.56
N ASN A 121 -8.71 7.66 -6.85
CA ASN A 121 -7.24 7.64 -7.03
C ASN A 121 -6.48 7.27 -5.75
N GLY A 122 -7.11 6.50 -4.84
CA GLY A 122 -6.54 6.23 -3.51
C GLY A 122 -5.10 5.74 -3.52
N LYS A 123 -4.24 6.44 -2.76
CA LYS A 123 -2.84 6.05 -2.54
C LYS A 123 -2.84 4.63 -1.99
N HIS A 124 -2.01 3.77 -2.58
CA HIS A 124 -1.84 2.42 -2.06
C HIS A 124 -1.36 2.47 -0.61
N SER A 125 -1.80 1.50 0.21
CA SER A 125 -1.35 1.33 1.60
C SER A 125 0.18 1.36 1.70
N GLU A 126 0.73 1.78 2.84
CA GLU A 126 2.18 1.80 3.03
C GLU A 126 2.85 0.43 2.82
N ASN A 127 2.10 -0.66 3.04
CA ASN A 127 2.53 -2.03 2.74
C ASN A 127 2.64 -2.34 1.24
N SER A 128 2.03 -1.53 0.37
CA SER A 128 2.18 -1.60 -1.09
C SER A 128 3.35 -0.75 -1.60
N LYS A 129 3.90 0.17 -0.79
CA LYS A 129 5.18 0.88 -1.10
C LYS A 129 6.38 -0.09 -1.11
N CYS A 130 6.19 -1.33 -0.65
CA CYS A 130 7.21 -2.37 -0.63
C CYS A 130 7.27 -3.26 -1.90
N LYS A 131 6.53 -2.95 -2.97
CA LYS A 131 6.96 -3.38 -4.31
C LYS A 131 7.88 -2.30 -4.84
N ILE A 132 9.19 -2.48 -4.63
CA ILE A 132 10.23 -1.58 -5.15
C ILE A 132 10.08 -1.53 -6.67
N GLY A 133 9.38 -0.50 -7.17
CA GLY A 133 9.22 -0.23 -8.59
C GLY A 133 10.57 -0.13 -9.28
N ASN A 134 10.57 -0.24 -10.61
CA ASN A 134 11.78 -0.06 -11.40
C ASN A 134 12.39 1.30 -11.05
N LEU A 135 13.68 1.30 -10.70
CA LEU A 135 14.41 2.54 -10.47
C LEU A 135 14.48 3.30 -11.79
N VAL A 136 14.29 4.61 -11.71
CA VAL A 136 14.32 5.51 -12.85
C VAL A 136 15.54 6.39 -12.71
N VAL A 137 16.43 6.39 -13.69
CA VAL A 137 17.57 7.31 -13.72
C VAL A 137 17.33 8.39 -14.77
N CYS A 138 17.53 9.66 -14.40
CA CYS A 138 17.65 10.74 -15.36
C CYS A 138 19.06 10.69 -15.96
N VAL A 139 19.18 10.55 -17.27
CA VAL A 139 20.46 10.42 -17.98
C VAL A 139 21.17 11.76 -18.09
N ASN A 140 20.45 12.88 -17.96
CA ASN A 140 21.02 14.23 -18.04
C ASN A 140 21.88 14.57 -16.83
N ASP A 141 21.38 14.31 -15.63
CA ASP A 141 22.03 14.70 -14.37
C ASP A 141 22.40 13.51 -13.48
N GLY A 142 22.12 12.28 -13.93
CA GLY A 142 22.44 11.05 -13.22
C GLY A 142 21.56 10.77 -11.99
N LYS A 143 20.53 11.56 -11.70
CA LYS A 143 19.70 11.36 -10.50
C LYS A 143 18.86 10.10 -10.59
N ILE A 144 18.81 9.35 -9.49
CA ILE A 144 18.11 8.07 -9.39
C ILE A 144 16.89 8.24 -8.48
N PHE A 145 15.73 7.84 -8.99
CA PHE A 145 14.44 7.90 -8.31
C PHE A 145 13.90 6.50 -8.07
N LYS A 146 13.21 6.32 -6.94
CA LYS A 146 12.57 5.05 -6.53
C LYS A 146 11.33 4.75 -7.36
N SER A 147 10.78 5.74 -8.04
CA SER A 147 9.64 5.59 -8.95
C SER A 147 9.59 6.72 -9.98
N LYS A 148 8.82 6.50 -11.06
CA LYS A 148 8.51 7.55 -12.05
C LYS A 148 7.72 8.70 -11.44
N THR A 149 6.90 8.43 -10.43
CA THR A 149 6.15 9.46 -9.68
C THR A 149 7.09 10.38 -8.92
N GLU A 150 8.14 9.82 -8.30
CA GLU A 150 9.14 10.61 -7.59
C GLU A 150 9.94 11.49 -8.56
N ALA A 151 10.34 10.94 -9.72
CA ALA A 151 10.97 11.72 -10.78
C ALA A 151 10.03 12.81 -11.33
N SER A 152 8.74 12.51 -11.49
CA SER A 152 7.71 13.45 -11.97
C SER A 152 7.56 14.66 -11.06
N LEU A 153 7.53 14.44 -9.73
CA LEU A 153 7.46 15.52 -8.75
C LEU A 153 8.74 16.36 -8.74
N TYR A 154 9.91 15.70 -8.87
CA TYR A 154 11.19 16.40 -8.81
C TYR A 154 11.41 17.33 -10.01
N TYR A 155 11.15 16.85 -11.22
CA TYR A 155 11.32 17.66 -12.44
C TYR A 155 10.06 18.46 -12.82
N ASN A 156 8.97 18.33 -12.06
CA ASN A 156 7.67 18.90 -12.40
C ASN A 156 7.19 18.51 -13.82
N VAL A 157 7.43 17.25 -14.21
CA VAL A 157 7.07 16.70 -15.53
C VAL A 157 6.00 15.62 -15.34
N PRO A 158 4.89 15.61 -16.09
CA PRO A 158 3.87 14.57 -15.96
C PRO A 158 4.43 13.15 -16.16
N VAL A 159 4.03 12.20 -15.31
CA VAL A 159 4.54 10.81 -15.28
C VAL A 159 4.50 10.11 -16.65
N HIS A 160 3.51 10.44 -17.50
CA HIS A 160 3.38 9.83 -18.82
C HIS A 160 4.50 10.26 -19.80
N TYR A 161 5.11 11.44 -19.63
CA TYR A 161 6.30 11.84 -20.39
C TYR A 161 7.54 11.08 -19.95
N ILE A 162 7.70 10.84 -18.65
CA ILE A 162 8.77 9.99 -18.11
C ILE A 162 8.64 8.55 -18.61
N ASN A 163 7.40 8.03 -18.71
CA ASN A 163 7.13 6.73 -19.34
C ASN A 163 7.59 6.70 -20.80
N LYS A 164 7.22 7.71 -21.59
CA LYS A 164 7.63 7.84 -23.01
C LYS A 164 9.16 7.90 -23.14
N ALA A 165 9.81 8.77 -22.37
CA ALA A 165 11.26 8.94 -22.36
C ALA A 165 12.02 7.67 -21.95
N SER A 166 11.42 6.81 -21.12
CA SER A 166 12.01 5.55 -20.68
C SER A 166 11.91 4.40 -21.69
N GLN A 167 10.98 4.47 -22.66
CA GLN A 167 10.59 3.32 -23.48
C GLN A 167 11.18 3.31 -24.90
N LYS A 168 11.56 4.47 -25.47
CA LYS A 168 12.28 4.63 -26.74
C LYS A 168 12.55 6.13 -26.98
N ASN A 169 13.64 6.45 -27.69
CA ASN A 169 14.17 7.79 -27.99
C ASN A 169 13.11 8.83 -28.41
N PHE A 170 12.44 9.47 -27.46
CA PHE A 170 11.52 10.56 -27.73
C PHE A 170 11.77 11.71 -26.77
N TYR A 171 11.92 12.89 -27.36
CA TYR A 171 12.11 14.16 -26.68
C TYR A 171 10.75 14.64 -26.18
N SER A 172 10.58 14.82 -24.87
CA SER A 172 9.42 15.58 -24.38
C SER A 172 9.70 17.05 -24.64
N ASN A 173 9.23 17.59 -25.76
CA ASN A 173 9.20 19.03 -25.95
C ASN A 173 8.04 19.58 -25.13
N TYR A 174 8.32 20.03 -23.91
CA TYR A 174 7.36 20.72 -23.06
C TYR A 174 8.08 21.87 -22.36
N ASN A 175 7.74 23.09 -22.77
CA ASN A 175 8.06 24.39 -22.16
C ASN A 175 9.49 24.57 -21.62
N ASN A 176 10.46 24.86 -22.50
CA ASN A 176 11.76 25.47 -22.16
C ASN A 176 12.70 24.68 -21.22
N TYR A 177 12.47 23.39 -20.95
CA TYR A 177 13.43 22.56 -20.22
C TYR A 177 14.26 21.71 -21.18
N GLU A 178 15.59 21.83 -21.08
CA GLU A 178 16.56 20.99 -21.78
C GLU A 178 16.19 19.50 -21.67
N TYR A 179 16.33 18.80 -22.80
CA TYR A 179 15.84 17.45 -23.07
C TYR A 179 16.06 16.39 -21.95
N LEU A 180 15.12 16.20 -21.03
CA LEU A 180 15.23 15.18 -19.99
C LEU A 180 15.07 13.76 -20.56
N ARG A 181 16.14 12.96 -20.46
CA ARG A 181 16.20 11.54 -20.84
C ARG A 181 16.08 10.67 -19.59
N PHE A 182 15.26 9.63 -19.65
CA PHE A 182 15.10 8.69 -18.54
C PHE A 182 15.41 7.27 -19.00
N LYS A 183 15.99 6.46 -18.10
CA LYS A 183 16.22 5.03 -18.35
C LYS A 183 15.67 4.21 -17.18
N GLU A 184 14.93 3.17 -17.50
CA GLU A 184 14.59 2.14 -16.52
C GLU A 184 15.80 1.24 -16.27
N LEU A 185 16.23 1.15 -15.02
CA LEU A 185 17.26 0.20 -14.64
C LEU A 185 16.62 -1.19 -14.45
N LYS A 186 16.65 -2.01 -15.51
CA LYS A 186 16.37 -3.46 -15.40
C LYS A 186 17.48 -4.12 -14.58
N ARG A 187 17.10 -4.84 -13.51
CA ARG A 187 18.02 -5.32 -12.46
C ARG A 187 18.70 -6.64 -12.86
N ASN A 188 19.91 -6.57 -13.43
CA ASN A 188 20.83 -7.71 -13.42
C ASN A 188 21.83 -7.51 -12.27
N LEU A 189 21.40 -7.81 -11.03
CA LEU A 189 22.30 -7.78 -9.87
C LEU A 189 23.19 -9.02 -9.87
N LYS A 190 24.49 -8.85 -9.65
CA LYS A 190 25.39 -10.00 -9.40
C LYS A 190 25.05 -10.61 -8.03
N GLU A 191 25.44 -11.86 -7.82
CA GLU A 191 25.10 -12.61 -6.60
C GLU A 191 25.53 -11.92 -5.29
N ASN A 192 26.61 -11.14 -5.34
CA ASN A 192 27.17 -10.42 -4.21
C ASN A 192 26.63 -8.99 -4.06
N GLU A 193 25.58 -8.62 -4.77
CA GLU A 193 25.07 -7.26 -4.87
C GLU A 193 23.63 -7.17 -4.40
N LYS A 194 23.31 -6.10 -3.66
CA LYS A 194 21.96 -5.83 -3.18
C LYS A 194 21.64 -4.36 -3.14
N ILE A 195 20.34 -4.09 -3.06
CA ILE A 195 19.78 -2.75 -2.87
C ILE A 195 19.24 -2.65 -1.44
N CYS A 196 19.57 -1.55 -0.76
CA CYS A 196 19.08 -1.28 0.59
C CYS A 196 17.58 -1.04 0.57
N ALA A 197 16.82 -1.82 1.33
CA ALA A 197 15.37 -1.68 1.45
C ALA A 197 14.93 -0.38 2.16
N CYS A 198 15.84 0.35 2.80
CA CYS A 198 15.55 1.62 3.47
C CYS A 198 15.78 2.82 2.53
N CYS A 199 16.98 2.93 1.94
CA CYS A 199 17.37 4.11 1.16
C CYS A 199 17.47 3.87 -0.36
N GLY A 200 17.41 2.62 -0.82
CA GLY A 200 17.55 2.29 -2.25
C GLY A 200 19.01 2.29 -2.76
N ILE A 201 20.00 2.55 -1.90
CA ILE A 201 21.41 2.54 -2.27
C ILE A 201 21.89 1.11 -2.51
N TYR A 202 22.69 0.93 -3.56
CA TYR A 202 23.40 -0.31 -3.86
C TYR A 202 24.50 -0.58 -2.82
N PHE A 203 24.63 -1.84 -2.39
CA PHE A 203 25.71 -2.27 -1.52
C PHE A 203 26.14 -3.72 -1.83
N LYS A 204 27.42 -4.02 -1.58
CA LYS A 204 27.97 -5.36 -1.71
C LYS A 204 27.74 -6.17 -0.44
N LEU A 205 27.39 -7.44 -0.60
CA LEU A 205 27.27 -8.37 0.51
C LEU A 205 28.68 -8.78 0.97
N SER A 206 28.90 -8.73 2.29
CA SER A 206 30.05 -9.40 2.89
C SER A 206 29.85 -10.92 2.80
N TYR A 207 30.92 -11.63 2.46
CA TYR A 207 30.95 -13.08 2.52
C TYR A 207 31.39 -13.52 3.93
N PHE A 208 30.94 -14.69 4.37
CA PHE A 208 31.42 -15.30 5.61
C PHE A 208 32.01 -16.68 5.30
N LYS A 209 33.22 -16.94 5.81
CA LYS A 209 33.90 -18.23 5.60
C LYS A 209 33.32 -19.24 6.61
N LYS A 210 32.68 -20.30 6.11
CA LYS A 210 32.35 -21.48 6.94
C LYS A 210 33.55 -22.43 7.13
N SER A 211 34.54 -22.36 6.25
CA SER A 211 35.69 -23.27 6.22
C SER A 211 37.01 -22.50 6.03
N LYS A 212 38.11 -23.02 6.60
CA LYS A 212 39.47 -22.49 6.47
C LYS A 212 40.16 -22.91 5.16
N ARG A 213 39.55 -23.81 4.37
CA ARG A 213 40.08 -24.25 3.07
C ARG A 213 40.12 -23.08 2.07
N LYS A 214 41.21 -22.95 1.31
CA LYS A 214 41.47 -21.80 0.42
C LYS A 214 40.53 -21.76 -0.80
N ASP A 215 40.00 -22.91 -1.20
CA ASP A 215 39.16 -23.18 -2.37
C ASP A 215 37.64 -23.18 -2.07
N ALA A 216 37.24 -22.93 -0.82
CA ALA A 216 35.83 -22.94 -0.44
C ALA A 216 35.00 -21.86 -1.17
N PRO A 217 33.78 -22.18 -1.66
CA PRO A 217 32.94 -21.23 -2.37
C PRO A 217 32.55 -20.03 -1.48
N LYS A 218 32.53 -18.83 -2.06
CA LYS A 218 32.15 -17.59 -1.37
C LYS A 218 30.64 -17.59 -1.10
N ILE A 219 30.25 -17.70 0.17
CA ILE A 219 28.85 -17.64 0.59
C ILE A 219 28.54 -16.21 1.06
N TYR A 220 27.58 -15.57 0.40
CA TYR A 220 27.13 -14.22 0.73
C TYR A 220 25.91 -14.25 1.65
N ASN A 221 25.81 -13.29 2.56
CA ASN A 221 24.63 -13.15 3.41
C ASN A 221 23.43 -12.61 2.63
N LYS A 222 22.70 -13.51 1.95
CA LYS A 222 21.49 -13.19 1.19
C LYS A 222 20.29 -12.78 2.06
N SER A 223 20.34 -12.85 3.39
CA SER A 223 19.26 -12.33 4.25
C SER A 223 19.41 -10.84 4.55
N ARG A 224 20.60 -10.26 4.28
CA ARG A 224 20.86 -8.83 4.49
C ARG A 224 19.95 -7.97 3.58
N LYS A 225 19.24 -7.02 4.18
CA LYS A 225 18.27 -6.12 3.51
C LYS A 225 18.68 -4.63 3.52
N PHE A 226 19.65 -4.23 4.33
CA PHE A 226 20.03 -2.82 4.51
C PHE A 226 21.55 -2.61 4.30
N CYS A 227 21.93 -1.44 3.78
CA CYS A 227 23.33 -0.98 3.73
C CYS A 227 23.85 -0.68 5.15
N ASP A 228 25.16 -0.57 5.34
CA ASP A 228 25.77 -0.38 6.68
C ASP A 228 25.23 0.88 7.36
N LYS A 229 25.18 2.01 6.65
CA LYS A 229 24.63 3.27 7.17
C LYS A 229 23.21 3.12 7.75
N CYS A 230 22.30 2.50 7.00
CA CYS A 230 20.91 2.32 7.45
C CYS A 230 20.74 1.22 8.51
N LYS A 231 21.71 0.30 8.65
CA LYS A 231 21.70 -0.67 9.76
C LYS A 231 22.05 0.01 11.08
N ASP A 232 23.08 0.85 11.06
CA ASP A 232 23.57 1.55 12.25
C ASP A 232 22.52 2.52 12.79
N GLU A 233 21.80 3.22 11.90
CA GLU A 233 20.67 4.08 12.28
C GLU A 233 19.52 3.30 12.92
N LYS A 234 19.20 2.09 12.43
CA LYS A 234 18.17 1.23 13.05
C LYS A 234 18.61 0.71 14.41
N HIS A 235 19.88 0.32 14.56
CA HIS A 235 20.42 -0.13 15.84
C HIS A 235 20.49 0.98 16.89
N ARG A 236 20.76 2.23 16.49
CA ARG A 236 20.65 3.41 17.37
C ARG A 236 19.21 3.63 17.85
N LYS A 237 18.24 3.65 16.92
CA LYS A 237 16.81 3.81 17.25
C LYS A 237 16.24 2.68 18.12
N SER A 238 16.77 1.46 18.05
CA SER A 238 16.38 0.37 18.97
C SER A 238 17.01 0.49 20.36
N LYS A 239 18.21 1.08 20.48
CA LYS A 239 18.85 1.32 21.78
C LYS A 239 18.22 2.49 22.52
N ASP A 240 17.80 3.54 21.81
CA ASP A 240 17.11 4.69 22.42
C ASP A 240 15.73 4.31 22.98
N LYS A 241 15.05 3.32 22.38
CA LYS A 241 13.81 2.76 22.95
C LYS A 241 14.01 1.99 24.25
N ASN A 242 15.19 1.39 24.47
CA ASN A 242 15.48 0.70 25.72
C ASN A 242 15.95 1.65 26.83
N LYS A 243 16.48 2.84 26.52
CA LYS A 243 16.82 3.85 27.53
C LYS A 243 15.60 4.60 28.11
N ASN A 244 14.52 4.70 27.34
CA ASN A 244 13.28 5.34 27.82
C ASN A 244 12.37 4.42 28.65
N ASN A 245 12.73 3.14 28.84
CA ASN A 245 11.99 2.23 29.71
C ASN A 245 12.51 2.19 31.17
N ASP A 246 13.66 2.80 31.48
CA ASP A 246 14.21 2.83 32.85
C ASP A 246 13.78 4.07 33.67
N TYR A 247 13.10 5.05 33.07
CA TYR A 247 12.58 6.23 33.77
C TYR A 247 11.06 6.22 34.00
N GLY A 248 10.38 5.12 33.68
CA GLY A 248 8.91 5.00 33.75
C GLY A 248 8.35 4.23 34.96
N MET A 249 9.17 3.88 35.95
CA MET A 249 8.78 3.03 37.09
C MET A 249 9.06 3.69 38.44
N ASN A 250 8.75 4.99 38.60
CA ASN A 250 8.87 5.64 39.91
C ASN A 250 7.95 6.85 40.17
N ILE A 251 6.74 6.87 39.59
CA ILE A 251 5.72 7.89 39.95
C ILE A 251 4.35 7.23 40.00
N PHE A 252 4.10 6.38 41.00
CA PHE A 252 2.74 5.92 41.33
C PHE A 252 2.62 5.47 42.79
N TYR A 253 3.12 6.24 43.76
CA TYR A 253 2.65 6.14 45.15
C TYR A 253 2.92 7.46 45.88
N LYS A 254 1.91 8.32 45.89
CA LYS A 254 1.57 9.28 46.95
C LYS A 254 0.55 10.25 46.40
N TYR A 255 -0.72 10.00 46.70
CA TYR A 255 -1.75 10.98 47.07
C TYR A 255 -3.01 10.18 47.39
N ASN A 256 -3.09 9.72 48.63
CA ASN A 256 -4.31 9.41 49.36
C ASN A 256 -3.97 9.67 50.82
N ASN A 257 -4.30 10.88 51.26
CA ASN A 257 -4.69 11.28 52.61
C ASN A 257 -5.11 12.74 52.54
#